data_AF-A0AAV2RI26-F1
#
_entry.id   AF-A0AAV2RI26-F1
#
_cell.length_a   1.000
_cell.length_b   1.000
_cell.length_c   1.000
_cell.angle_alpha   90.00
_cell.angle_beta   90.00
_cell.angle_gamma   90.00
#
_symmetry.space_group_name_H-M   'P 1'
#
loop_
_entity.id
_entity.type
_entity.pdbx_description
1 polymer ?
#
loop_
_entity_poly.entity_id
_entity_poly.type
_entity_poly.pdbx_seq_one_letter_code
_entity_poly.pdbx_strand_id
1 'polypeptide(L)'
;MAENMESEEQTGLSIGSNDSGRLRGLKEGLNHTVEKHMRCWKASLFTKCFPSLCRENDAILEEIRTAMVANARKNIYEELAGLLNEGVSDSLEELGGLLKSYSGNQNEKAWRPSGDVEEDILAHDVKILMYEKQRLIESVDKQAKITEELIRKVKVGRKQCQKSDLELEKRRKTINEVEEVTSQIPVEPITKILGNF
;
A
#
# COMPACT_ATOMS: atom_id res chain seq x y z
N MET A 1 13.04 35.48 -40.76
CA MET A 1 12.66 34.64 -39.62
C MET A 1 11.16 34.52 -39.63
N ALA A 2 10.65 33.49 -40.27
CA ALA A 2 9.28 33.03 -40.14
C ALA A 2 9.40 31.51 -40.08
N GLU A 3 9.39 30.97 -38.86
CA GLU A 3 9.31 29.55 -38.61
C GLU A 3 7.91 29.10 -39.05
N ASN A 4 7.82 28.50 -40.23
CA ASN A 4 6.70 27.64 -40.57
C ASN A 4 6.83 26.39 -39.70
N MET A 5 6.22 26.41 -38.51
CA MET A 5 5.80 25.18 -37.85
C MET A 5 4.70 24.59 -38.71
N GLU A 6 5.08 23.74 -39.66
CA GLU A 6 4.19 22.71 -40.21
C GLU A 6 3.67 21.93 -39.00
N SER A 7 2.44 22.25 -38.59
CA SER A 7 1.65 21.41 -37.71
C SER A 7 1.50 20.07 -38.42
N GLU A 8 2.34 19.11 -38.03
CA GLU A 8 2.24 17.71 -38.43
C GLU A 8 0.76 17.32 -38.35
N GLU A 9 0.15 17.01 -39.49
CA GLU A 9 -1.21 16.50 -39.54
C GLU A 9 -1.25 15.21 -38.70
N GLN A 10 -1.75 15.34 -37.47
CA GLN A 10 -1.92 14.23 -36.56
C GLN A 10 -3.03 13.34 -37.13
N THR A 11 -2.62 12.36 -37.93
CA THR A 11 -3.50 11.44 -38.66
C THR A 11 -3.95 10.26 -37.79
N GLY A 12 -3.62 10.25 -36.50
CA GLY A 12 -4.05 9.25 -35.55
C GLY A 12 -3.47 9.45 -34.15
N LEU A 13 -3.96 8.64 -33.20
CA LEU A 13 -3.42 8.57 -31.85
C LEU A 13 -2.05 7.89 -31.89
N SER A 14 -1.05 8.56 -31.28
CA SER A 14 0.31 8.03 -31.18
C SER A 14 0.37 6.82 -30.23
N ILE A 15 0.88 5.70 -30.75
CA ILE A 15 1.11 4.48 -29.99
C ILE A 15 2.53 4.54 -29.43
N GLY A 16 2.66 4.70 -28.12
CA GLY A 16 3.95 4.71 -27.46
C GLY A 16 4.53 3.29 -27.35
N SER A 17 5.85 3.15 -27.51
CA SER A 17 6.54 1.86 -27.29
C SER A 17 6.39 1.35 -25.85
N ASN A 18 6.14 2.27 -24.92
CA ASN A 18 6.01 1.99 -23.49
C ASN A 18 4.56 1.78 -23.05
N ASP A 19 3.59 1.95 -23.95
CA ASP A 19 2.17 1.78 -23.63
C ASP A 19 1.93 0.31 -23.21
N SER A 20 1.24 0.13 -22.09
CA SER A 20 0.65 -1.14 -21.70
C SER A 20 -0.12 -1.76 -22.87
N GLY A 21 -0.13 -3.10 -22.93
CA GLY A 21 -0.81 -3.80 -24.02
C GLY A 21 -2.30 -3.43 -24.15
N ARG A 22 -2.94 -3.00 -23.05
CA ARG A 22 -4.33 -2.53 -23.02
C ARG A 22 -4.48 -1.13 -23.58
N LEU A 23 -3.65 -0.18 -23.15
CA LEU A 23 -3.67 1.18 -23.69
C LEU A 23 -3.38 1.17 -25.20
N ARG A 24 -2.39 0.37 -25.62
CA ARG A 24 -2.09 0.15 -27.03
C ARG A 24 -3.29 -0.42 -27.78
N GLY A 25 -3.91 -1.49 -27.28
CA GLY A 25 -5.07 -2.10 -27.92
C GLY A 25 -6.26 -1.14 -28.03
N LEU A 26 -6.47 -0.26 -27.04
CA LEU A 26 -7.49 0.78 -27.11
C LEU A 26 -7.17 1.81 -28.20
N LYS A 27 -5.96 2.37 -28.22
CA LYS A 27 -5.53 3.35 -29.24
C LYS A 27 -5.64 2.77 -30.65
N GLU A 28 -5.22 1.53 -30.86
CA GLU A 28 -5.36 0.82 -32.14
C GLU A 28 -6.84 0.65 -32.55
N GLY A 29 -7.70 0.21 -31.61
CA GLY A 29 -9.13 0.05 -31.85
C GLY A 29 -9.83 1.37 -32.18
N LEU A 30 -9.45 2.45 -31.50
CA LEU A 30 -9.96 3.80 -31.75
C LEU A 30 -9.51 4.32 -33.12
N ASN A 31 -8.21 4.25 -33.44
CA ASN A 31 -7.68 4.61 -34.76
C ASN A 31 -8.41 3.83 -35.87
N HIS A 32 -8.60 2.52 -35.69
CA HIS A 32 -9.34 1.71 -36.66
C HIS A 32 -10.80 2.16 -36.81
N THR A 33 -11.46 2.52 -35.72
CA THR A 33 -12.86 2.96 -35.73
C THR A 33 -13.01 4.30 -36.43
N VAL A 34 -12.13 5.26 -36.17
CA VAL A 34 -12.11 6.57 -36.83
C VAL A 34 -11.89 6.40 -38.32
N GLU A 35 -10.88 5.61 -38.74
CA GLU A 35 -10.63 5.38 -40.16
C GLU A 35 -11.77 4.63 -40.85
N LYS A 36 -12.40 3.67 -40.17
CA LYS A 36 -13.59 2.99 -40.69
C LYS A 36 -14.75 3.97 -40.86
N HIS A 37 -14.93 4.92 -39.95
CA HIS A 37 -15.94 5.96 -40.05
C HIS A 37 -15.66 6.91 -41.22
N MET A 38 -14.41 7.38 -41.38
CA MET A 38 -14.03 8.26 -42.49
C MET A 38 -14.24 7.60 -43.86
N ARG A 39 -14.05 6.29 -43.97
CA ARG A 39 -14.36 5.53 -45.21
C ARG A 39 -15.84 5.51 -45.59
N CYS A 40 -16.75 5.81 -44.66
CA CYS A 40 -18.18 5.94 -44.98
C CYS A 40 -18.48 7.23 -45.77
N TRP A 41 -17.59 8.22 -45.77
CA TRP A 41 -17.77 9.52 -46.40
C TRP A 41 -17.35 9.48 -47.88
N LYS A 42 -18.03 8.61 -48.64
CA LYS A 42 -17.72 8.33 -50.04
C LYS A 42 -18.18 9.46 -50.96
N ALA A 43 -17.36 9.82 -51.95
CA ALA A 43 -17.71 10.74 -53.03
C ALA A 43 -19.10 10.47 -53.64
N SER A 44 -19.41 9.20 -53.92
CA SER A 44 -20.69 8.79 -54.51
C SER A 44 -21.92 9.10 -53.65
N LEU A 45 -21.76 9.22 -52.33
CA LEU A 45 -22.85 9.62 -51.44
C LEU A 45 -23.03 11.14 -51.46
N PHE A 46 -21.93 11.90 -51.55
CA PHE A 46 -21.96 13.35 -51.66
C PHE A 46 -22.58 13.79 -52.99
N THR A 47 -22.21 13.17 -54.11
CA THR A 47 -22.82 13.48 -55.42
C THR A 47 -24.32 13.12 -55.47
N LYS A 48 -24.73 12.05 -54.77
CA LYS A 48 -26.15 11.69 -54.63
C LYS A 48 -26.94 12.71 -53.80
N CYS A 49 -26.35 13.24 -52.73
CA CYS A 49 -27.00 14.21 -51.84
C CYS A 49 -26.97 15.64 -52.38
N PHE A 50 -25.97 16.00 -53.18
CA PHE A 50 -25.78 17.35 -53.76
C PHE A 50 -25.71 17.31 -55.30
N PRO A 51 -26.76 16.82 -55.98
CA PRO A 51 -26.71 16.59 -57.42
C PRO A 51 -26.60 17.88 -58.24
N SER A 52 -27.17 19.00 -57.76
CA SER A 52 -27.08 20.30 -58.46
C SER A 52 -25.65 20.84 -58.44
N LEU A 53 -24.97 20.72 -57.30
CA LEU A 53 -23.60 21.21 -57.12
C LEU A 53 -22.59 20.37 -57.92
N CYS A 54 -22.80 19.05 -57.98
CA CYS A 54 -21.98 18.15 -58.81
C CYS A 54 -22.09 18.47 -60.31
N ARG A 55 -23.28 18.87 -60.80
CA ARG A 55 -23.47 19.27 -62.21
C ARG A 55 -22.78 20.59 -62.55
N GLU A 56 -22.74 21.53 -61.61
CA GLU A 56 -22.13 22.85 -61.82
C GLU A 56 -20.62 22.80 -61.66
N ASN A 57 -20.12 22.14 -60.60
CA ASN A 57 -18.69 22.04 -60.34
C ASN A 57 -18.37 20.86 -59.40
N ASP A 58 -18.05 19.71 -59.99
CA ASP A 58 -17.66 18.50 -59.26
C ASP A 58 -16.35 18.67 -58.45
N ALA A 59 -15.43 19.53 -58.93
CA ALA A 59 -14.17 19.78 -58.24
C ALA A 59 -14.39 20.48 -56.89
N ILE A 60 -15.31 21.45 -56.82
CA ILE A 60 -15.67 22.12 -55.55
C ILE A 60 -16.30 21.12 -54.57
N LEU A 61 -17.15 20.22 -55.05
CA LEU A 61 -17.78 19.23 -54.18
C LEU A 61 -16.74 18.26 -53.59
N GLU A 62 -15.75 17.85 -54.38
CA GLU A 62 -14.64 17.01 -53.89
C GLU A 62 -13.70 17.76 -52.95
N GLU A 63 -13.44 19.05 -53.18
CA GLU A 63 -12.68 19.91 -52.27
C GLU A 63 -13.40 20.04 -50.91
N ILE A 64 -14.69 20.34 -50.92
CA ILE A 64 -15.53 20.40 -49.71
C ILE A 64 -15.50 19.06 -48.98
N ARG A 65 -15.72 17.94 -49.68
CA ARG A 65 -15.69 16.60 -49.07
C ARG A 65 -14.35 16.32 -48.41
N THR A 66 -13.25 16.61 -49.11
CA THR A 66 -11.89 16.36 -48.62
C THR A 66 -11.58 17.21 -47.39
N ALA A 67 -11.92 18.50 -47.42
CA ALA A 67 -11.77 19.40 -46.28
C ALA A 67 -12.62 18.96 -45.08
N MET A 68 -13.87 18.54 -45.32
CA MET A 68 -14.78 18.09 -44.27
C MET A 68 -14.29 16.79 -43.61
N VAL A 69 -13.80 15.81 -44.40
CA VAL A 69 -13.22 14.57 -43.88
C VAL A 69 -11.93 14.84 -43.10
N ALA A 70 -11.05 15.69 -43.62
CA ALA A 70 -9.81 16.04 -42.94
C ALA A 70 -10.08 16.74 -41.60
N ASN A 71 -10.99 17.72 -41.59
CA ASN A 71 -11.33 18.46 -40.37
C ASN A 71 -12.07 17.58 -39.35
N ALA A 72 -13.00 16.72 -39.79
CA ALA A 72 -13.69 15.78 -38.92
C ALA A 72 -12.71 14.78 -38.30
N ARG A 73 -11.79 14.20 -39.09
CA ARG A 73 -10.75 13.31 -38.60
C ARG A 73 -9.89 13.99 -37.55
N LYS A 74 -9.40 15.19 -37.85
CA LYS A 74 -8.56 15.98 -36.93
C LYS A 74 -9.27 16.24 -35.61
N ASN A 75 -10.48 16.80 -35.66
CA ASN A 75 -11.24 17.13 -34.46
C ASN A 75 -11.51 15.88 -33.60
N ILE A 76 -11.88 14.75 -34.22
CA ILE A 76 -12.11 13.50 -33.48
C ILE A 76 -10.83 13.04 -32.78
N TYR A 77 -9.67 13.08 -33.44
CA TYR A 77 -8.42 12.67 -32.80
C TYR A 77 -7.96 13.61 -31.70
N GLU A 78 -8.18 14.92 -31.85
CA GLU A 78 -7.90 15.91 -30.81
C GLU A 78 -8.77 15.66 -29.57
N GLU A 79 -10.08 15.44 -29.75
CA GLU A 79 -11.00 15.09 -28.65
C GLU A 79 -10.63 13.75 -27.99
N LEU A 80 -10.32 12.73 -28.79
CA LEU A 80 -9.88 11.43 -28.26
C LEU A 80 -8.57 11.53 -27.48
N ALA A 81 -7.61 12.33 -27.96
CA ALA A 81 -6.36 12.58 -27.24
C ALA A 81 -6.63 13.31 -25.91
N GLY A 82 -7.55 14.29 -25.90
CA GLY A 82 -8.03 14.93 -24.69
C GLY A 82 -8.58 13.93 -23.68
N LEU A 83 -9.56 13.12 -24.09
CA LEU A 83 -10.18 12.09 -23.24
C LEU A 83 -9.18 11.06 -22.71
N LEU A 84 -8.19 10.67 -23.52
CA LEU A 84 -7.14 9.75 -23.09
C LEU A 84 -6.23 10.37 -22.01
N ASN A 85 -6.00 11.68 -22.09
CA ASN A 85 -5.19 12.41 -21.12
C ASN A 85 -5.97 12.76 -19.83
N GLU A 86 -7.30 12.69 -19.82
CA GLU A 86 -8.15 12.89 -18.63
C GLU A 86 -8.10 11.71 -17.62
N GLY A 87 -7.05 10.89 -17.67
CA GLY A 87 -6.80 9.81 -16.70
C GLY A 87 -7.18 8.40 -17.17
N VAL A 88 -7.76 8.26 -18.37
CA VAL A 88 -8.01 6.93 -18.97
C VAL A 88 -6.70 6.20 -19.25
N SER A 89 -5.68 6.91 -19.77
CA SER A 89 -4.37 6.31 -20.04
C SER A 89 -3.72 5.80 -18.76
N ASP A 90 -3.68 6.63 -17.71
CA ASP A 90 -3.09 6.27 -16.41
C ASP A 90 -3.79 5.06 -15.79
N SER A 91 -5.13 5.03 -15.82
CA SER A 91 -5.92 3.91 -15.30
C SER A 91 -5.62 2.59 -16.04
N LEU A 92 -5.42 2.65 -17.36
CA LEU A 92 -5.10 1.47 -18.17
C LEU A 92 -3.64 1.01 -17.98
N GLU A 93 -2.72 1.94 -17.79
CA GLU A 93 -1.35 1.64 -17.40
C GLU A 93 -1.27 0.97 -16.03
N GLU A 94 -1.97 1.52 -15.03
CA GLU A 94 -2.06 0.94 -13.68
C GLU A 94 -2.65 -0.47 -13.73
N LEU A 95 -3.75 -0.65 -14.46
CA LEU A 95 -4.35 -1.97 -14.67
C LEU A 95 -3.38 -2.95 -15.36
N GLY A 96 -2.59 -2.45 -16.31
CA GLY A 96 -1.51 -3.20 -16.96
C GLY A 96 -0.43 -3.63 -15.98
N GLY A 97 -0.06 -2.74 -15.05
CA GLY A 97 0.88 -3.00 -13.96
C GLY A 97 0.35 -4.06 -12.98
N LEU A 98 -0.90 -3.91 -12.52
CA LEU A 98 -1.58 -4.84 -11.61
C LEU A 98 -1.65 -6.26 -12.19
N LEU A 99 -1.91 -6.38 -13.50
CA LEU A 99 -1.95 -7.70 -14.14
C LEU A 99 -0.57 -8.35 -14.22
N LYS A 100 0.49 -7.55 -14.42
CA LYS A 100 1.88 -8.06 -14.42
C LYS A 100 2.35 -8.45 -13.02
N SER A 101 1.92 -7.72 -11.98
CA SER A 101 2.29 -7.99 -10.59
C SER A 101 1.47 -9.11 -9.97
N TYR A 102 0.31 -9.44 -10.53
CA TYR A 102 -0.52 -10.55 -10.10
C TYR A 102 0.19 -11.89 -10.30
N SER A 103 0.63 -12.49 -9.20
CA SER A 103 1.30 -13.81 -9.13
C SER A 103 0.34 -14.95 -8.75
N GLY A 104 -0.95 -14.68 -8.65
CA GLY A 104 -1.96 -15.68 -8.28
C GLY A 104 -2.21 -16.71 -9.38
N ASN A 105 -2.75 -17.87 -8.99
CA ASN A 105 -3.14 -18.92 -9.91
C ASN A 105 -4.18 -18.38 -10.90
N GLN A 106 -3.90 -18.43 -12.21
CA GLN A 106 -4.84 -17.94 -13.23
C GLN A 106 -6.17 -18.73 -13.25
N ASN A 107 -6.18 -19.94 -12.67
CA ASN A 107 -7.37 -20.80 -12.59
C ASN A 107 -8.23 -20.54 -11.34
N GLU A 108 -7.76 -19.74 -10.38
CA GLU A 108 -8.58 -19.38 -9.22
C GLU A 108 -9.50 -18.22 -9.57
N LYS A 109 -10.79 -18.37 -9.27
CA LYS A 109 -11.76 -17.30 -9.46
C LYS A 109 -11.43 -16.18 -8.48
N ALA A 110 -11.03 -15.03 -9.03
CA ALA A 110 -10.88 -13.82 -8.24
C ALA A 110 -12.21 -13.48 -7.54
N TRP A 111 -12.11 -12.99 -6.30
CA TRP A 111 -13.27 -12.51 -5.54
C TRP A 111 -14.04 -11.44 -6.33
N ARG A 112 -15.36 -11.43 -6.14
CA ARG A 112 -16.30 -10.45 -6.71
C ARG A 112 -17.23 -10.00 -5.58
N PRO A 113 -17.66 -8.73 -5.57
CA PRO A 113 -18.69 -8.27 -4.65
C PRO A 113 -19.91 -9.18 -4.71
N SER A 114 -20.34 -9.69 -3.56
CA SER A 114 -21.49 -10.59 -3.45
C SER A 114 -22.82 -9.85 -3.66
N GLY A 115 -22.81 -8.53 -3.41
CA GLY A 115 -24.00 -7.69 -3.31
C GLY A 115 -24.54 -7.57 -1.89
N ASP A 116 -23.99 -8.32 -0.94
CA ASP A 116 -24.21 -8.12 0.50
C ASP A 116 -23.04 -7.31 1.08
N VAL A 117 -23.36 -6.14 1.63
CA VAL A 117 -22.37 -5.21 2.18
C VAL A 117 -21.64 -5.82 3.38
N GLU A 118 -22.36 -6.55 4.24
CA GLU A 118 -21.75 -7.12 5.45
C GLU A 118 -20.77 -8.24 5.09
N GLU A 119 -21.14 -9.10 4.14
CA GLU A 119 -20.26 -10.17 3.65
C GLU A 119 -19.02 -9.62 2.96
N ASP A 120 -19.17 -8.57 2.15
CA ASP A 120 -18.07 -7.96 1.42
C ASP A 120 -17.07 -7.24 2.35
N ILE A 121 -17.56 -6.53 3.38
CA ILE A 121 -16.71 -5.91 4.40
C ILE A 121 -15.96 -6.98 5.19
N LEU A 122 -16.66 -8.03 5.63
CA LEU A 122 -16.02 -9.14 6.35
C LEU A 122 -14.93 -9.80 5.49
N ALA A 123 -15.20 -10.05 4.21
CA ALA A 123 -14.23 -10.65 3.29
C ALA A 123 -12.96 -9.79 3.12
N HIS A 124 -13.11 -8.47 3.11
CA HIS A 124 -11.99 -7.52 3.07
C HIS A 124 -11.22 -7.53 4.40
N ASP A 125 -11.91 -7.36 5.52
CA ASP A 125 -11.30 -7.10 6.82
C ASP A 125 -10.69 -8.35 7.48
N VAL A 126 -11.19 -9.54 7.16
CA VAL A 126 -10.70 -10.81 7.72
C VAL A 126 -9.19 -10.95 7.58
N LYS A 127 -8.61 -10.54 6.44
CA LYS A 127 -7.15 -10.63 6.23
C LYS A 127 -6.38 -9.74 7.22
N ILE A 128 -6.84 -8.52 7.42
CA ILE A 128 -6.22 -7.55 8.33
C ILE A 128 -6.39 -8.03 9.78
N LEU A 129 -7.59 -8.47 10.14
CA LEU A 129 -7.90 -8.95 11.48
C LEU A 129 -7.11 -10.23 11.82
N MET A 130 -6.90 -11.12 10.86
CA MET A 130 -6.05 -12.31 11.06
C MET A 130 -4.59 -11.94 11.29
N TYR A 131 -4.06 -10.97 10.55
CA TYR A 131 -2.71 -10.46 10.77
C TYR A 131 -2.55 -9.85 12.17
N GLU A 132 -3.47 -8.98 12.57
CA GLU A 132 -3.45 -8.35 13.90
C GLU A 132 -3.61 -9.36 15.03
N LYS A 133 -4.49 -10.36 14.87
CA LYS A 133 -4.64 -11.46 15.81
C LYS A 133 -3.30 -12.19 16.02
N GLN A 134 -2.62 -12.54 14.93
CA GLN A 134 -1.34 -13.25 15.00
C GLN A 134 -0.27 -12.41 15.72
N ARG A 135 -0.18 -11.11 15.38
CA ARG A 135 0.74 -10.17 16.05
C ARG A 135 0.49 -10.08 17.55
N LEU A 136 -0.77 -10.03 17.96
CA LEU A 136 -1.15 -9.96 19.38
C LEU A 136 -0.80 -11.24 20.14
N ILE A 137 -1.05 -12.41 19.54
CA ILE A 137 -0.67 -13.70 20.14
C ILE A 137 0.84 -13.74 20.42
N GLU A 138 1.65 -13.37 19.44
CA GLU A 138 3.11 -13.33 19.59
C GLU A 138 3.57 -12.37 20.69
N SER A 139 2.93 -11.20 20.80
CA SER A 139 3.22 -10.23 21.87
C SER A 139 2.85 -10.77 23.24
N VAL A 140 1.69 -11.41 23.36
CA VAL A 140 1.22 -11.99 24.63
C VAL A 140 2.16 -13.12 25.07
N ASP A 141 2.55 -14.00 24.16
CA ASP A 141 3.48 -15.10 24.44
C ASP A 141 4.85 -14.59 24.89
N LYS A 142 5.35 -13.54 24.24
CA LYS A 142 6.61 -12.90 24.64
C LYS A 142 6.49 -12.34 26.07
N GLN A 143 5.40 -11.65 26.38
CA GLN A 143 5.19 -11.08 27.71
C GLN A 143 4.99 -12.16 28.78
N ALA A 144 4.32 -13.26 28.45
CA ALA A 144 4.14 -14.40 29.34
C ALA A 144 5.50 -15.03 29.74
N LYS A 145 6.40 -15.22 28.77
CA LYS A 145 7.76 -15.74 29.03
C LYS A 145 8.57 -14.82 29.95
N ILE A 146 8.55 -13.52 29.69
CA ILE A 146 9.23 -12.52 30.53
C ILE A 146 8.67 -12.55 31.95
N THR A 147 7.35 -12.62 32.08
CA THR A 147 6.67 -12.64 33.37
C THR A 147 7.01 -13.92 34.16
N GLU A 148 7.05 -15.08 33.50
CA GLU A 148 7.45 -16.34 34.14
C GLU A 148 8.90 -16.27 34.66
N GLU A 149 9.82 -15.72 33.86
CA GLU A 149 11.21 -15.54 34.27
C GLU A 149 11.31 -14.58 35.47
N LEU A 150 10.55 -13.49 35.46
CA LEU A 150 10.54 -12.53 36.56
C LEU A 150 9.97 -13.16 37.83
N ILE A 151 8.88 -13.92 37.74
CA ILE A 151 8.32 -14.68 38.86
C ILE A 151 9.36 -15.65 39.43
N ARG A 152 10.11 -16.34 38.58
CA ARG A 152 11.20 -17.24 39.01
C ARG A 152 12.26 -16.47 39.78
N LYS A 153 12.73 -15.32 39.27
CA LYS A 153 13.70 -14.44 39.95
C LYS A 153 13.18 -13.94 41.30
N VAL A 154 11.94 -13.47 41.36
CA VAL A 154 11.30 -12.98 42.61
C VAL A 154 11.19 -14.10 43.64
N LYS A 155 10.79 -15.31 43.24
CA LYS A 155 10.73 -16.47 44.16
C LYS A 155 12.10 -16.82 44.74
N VAL A 156 13.15 -16.79 43.92
CA VAL A 156 14.54 -17.01 44.38
C VAL A 156 14.97 -15.90 45.35
N GLY A 157 14.73 -14.63 44.99
CA GLY A 157 15.05 -13.48 45.84
C GLY A 157 14.36 -13.55 47.21
N ARG A 158 13.04 -13.85 47.24
CA ARG A 158 12.29 -14.01 48.49
C ARG A 158 12.87 -15.10 49.40
N LYS A 159 13.25 -16.26 48.83
CA LYS A 159 13.90 -17.33 49.59
C LYS A 159 15.25 -16.90 50.16
N GLN A 160 16.01 -16.09 49.43
CA GLN A 160 17.30 -15.59 49.90
C GLN A 160 17.11 -14.59 51.05
N CYS A 161 16.21 -13.62 50.92
CA CYS A 161 15.88 -12.69 52.01
C CYS A 161 15.46 -13.44 53.28
N GLN A 162 14.55 -14.42 53.15
CA GLN A 162 14.11 -15.22 54.30
C GLN A 162 15.26 -15.97 54.99
N LYS A 163 16.24 -16.49 54.23
CA LYS A 163 17.44 -17.12 54.80
C LYS A 163 18.33 -16.10 55.52
N SER A 164 18.54 -14.93 54.91
CA SER A 164 19.32 -13.85 55.51
C SER A 164 18.68 -13.33 56.80
N ASP A 165 17.35 -13.17 56.84
CA ASP A 165 16.62 -12.76 58.05
C ASP A 165 16.78 -13.78 59.18
N LEU A 166 16.70 -15.08 58.88
CA LEU A 166 16.96 -16.15 59.84
C LEU A 166 18.40 -16.12 60.37
N GLU A 167 19.38 -15.82 59.51
CA GLU A 167 20.78 -15.72 59.92
C GLU A 167 21.04 -14.49 60.80
N LEU A 168 20.46 -13.34 60.44
CA LEU A 168 20.53 -12.13 61.24
C LEU A 168 19.91 -12.32 62.63
N GLU A 169 18.76 -12.98 62.71
CA GLU A 169 18.10 -13.24 63.99
C GLU A 169 18.92 -14.19 64.88
N LYS A 170 19.59 -15.19 64.29
CA LYS A 170 20.55 -16.04 65.02
C LYS A 170 21.72 -15.23 65.54
N ARG A 171 22.36 -14.41 64.70
CA ARG A 171 23.49 -13.56 65.10
C ARG A 171 23.08 -12.58 66.20
N ARG A 172 21.89 -11.99 66.09
CA ARG A 172 21.33 -11.08 67.10
C ARG A 172 21.15 -11.79 68.44
N LYS A 173 20.63 -13.01 68.47
CA LYS A 173 20.55 -13.81 69.70
C LYS A 173 21.93 -14.07 70.31
N THR A 174 22.90 -14.48 69.51
CA THR A 174 24.28 -14.71 69.99
C THR A 174 24.91 -13.43 70.55
N ILE A 175 24.70 -12.28 69.90
CA ILE A 175 25.18 -11.00 70.42
C ILE A 175 24.52 -10.66 71.76
N ASN A 176 23.20 -10.83 71.88
CA ASN A 176 22.49 -10.60 73.14
C ASN A 176 22.96 -11.54 74.25
N GLU A 177 23.24 -12.81 73.94
CA GLU A 177 23.81 -13.77 74.91
C GLU A 177 25.21 -13.33 75.38
N VAL A 178 26.05 -12.83 74.48
CA VAL A 178 27.37 -12.27 74.83
C VAL A 178 27.22 -11.00 75.65
N GLU A 179 26.28 -10.12 75.31
CA GLU A 179 25.96 -8.91 76.08
C GLU A 179 25.53 -9.26 77.51
N GLU A 180 24.67 -10.26 77.67
CA GLU A 180 24.24 -10.75 78.97
C GLU A 180 25.41 -11.31 79.79
N VAL A 181 26.26 -12.15 79.20
CA VAL A 181 27.46 -12.68 79.87
C VAL A 181 28.45 -11.56 80.24
N THR A 182 28.66 -10.59 79.36
CA THR A 182 29.58 -9.47 79.63
C THR A 182 29.03 -8.50 80.68
N SER A 183 27.72 -8.32 80.77
CA SER A 183 27.07 -7.54 81.83
C SER A 183 27.18 -8.16 83.23
N GLN A 184 27.39 -9.48 83.32
CA GLN A 184 27.60 -10.21 84.57
C GLN A 184 29.06 -10.18 85.07
N ILE A 185 30.01 -9.70 84.25
CA ILE A 185 31.40 -9.54 84.66
C ILE A 185 31.50 -8.26 85.52
N PRO A 186 31.87 -8.37 86.81
CA PRO A 186 31.96 -7.21 87.69
C PRO A 186 33.09 -6.28 87.23
N VAL A 187 32.75 -5.04 86.91
CA VAL A 187 33.68 -4.04 86.37
C VAL A 187 34.51 -3.37 87.48
N GLU A 188 33.99 -3.35 88.72
CA GLU A 188 34.61 -2.67 89.87
C GLU A 188 36.02 -3.17 90.24
N PRO A 189 36.33 -4.48 90.25
CA PRO A 189 37.67 -4.97 90.56
C PRO A 189 38.69 -4.60 89.47
N ILE A 190 38.26 -4.54 88.21
CA ILE A 190 39.12 -4.32 87.04
C ILE A 190 39.54 -2.84 86.95
N THR A 191 38.61 -1.91 87.22
CA THR A 191 38.93 -0.48 87.30
C THR A 191 39.89 -0.15 88.44
N LYS A 192 39.90 -0.94 89.52
CA LYS A 192 40.80 -0.76 90.68
C LYS A 192 42.25 -1.17 90.38
N ILE A 193 42.45 -2.11 89.47
CA ILE A 193 43.78 -2.57 89.03
C ILE A 193 44.36 -1.63 87.96
N LEU A 194 43.51 -1.10 87.07
CA LEU A 194 43.94 -0.22 85.97
C LEU A 194 44.02 1.27 86.36
N GLY A 195 43.29 1.73 87.38
CA GLY A 195 43.38 3.11 87.90
C GLY A 195 44.59 3.37 88.82
N ASN A 196 45.42 2.36 89.08
CA ASN A 196 46.64 2.45 89.87
C ASN A 196 47.93 2.44 89.02
N PHE A 197 47.81 2.76 87.72
CA PHE A 197 48.94 3.13 86.87
C PHE A 197 48.87 4.62 86.53
#